data_AF-J9A8D2-F1
#
_entry.id   AF-J9A8D2-F1
#
_cell.length_a   1.000
_cell.length_b   1.000
_cell.length_c   1.000
_cell.angle_alpha   90.00
_cell.angle_beta   90.00
_cell.angle_gamma   90.00
#
_symmetry.space_group_name_H-M   'P 1'
#
loop_
_entity.id
_entity.type
_entity.pdbx_description
1 polymer ?
#
loop_
_entity_poly.entity_id
_entity_poly.type
_entity_poly.pdbx_seq_one_letter_code
_entity_poly.pdbx_strand_id
1 'polypeptide(L)' 'MTTVGYGDYYPETLFGKLIASCASISGVLVLAFPITMIVENFSRNYDIERKDFKRIQQKRRMAKTYN' A
#
# COMPACT_ATOMS: atom_id res chain seq x y z
N MET A 1 -5.84 10.74 -9.60
CA MET A 1 -5.30 10.45 -10.94
C MET A 1 -4.49 9.17 -10.83
N THR A 2 -4.71 8.17 -11.68
CA THR A 2 -3.95 6.90 -11.68
C THR A 2 -2.70 6.95 -12.57
N THR A 3 -2.36 8.14 -13.06
CA THR A 3 -1.18 8.45 -13.89
C THR A 3 -1.01 7.61 -15.16
N VAL A 4 -2.07 6.94 -15.64
CA VAL A 4 -1.99 6.10 -16.85
C VAL A 4 -1.81 6.96 -18.11
N GLY A 5 -2.64 8.00 -18.27
CA GLY A 5 -2.48 9.00 -19.33
C GLY A 5 -2.54 8.42 -20.75
N TYR A 6 -3.63 7.73 -21.09
CA TYR A 6 -3.83 7.16 -22.43
C TYR A 6 -3.69 8.20 -23.56
N GLY A 7 -4.00 9.47 -23.29
CA GLY A 7 -3.77 10.58 -24.22
C GLY A 7 -4.85 10.73 -25.28
N ASP A 8 -5.93 9.95 -25.18
CA ASP A 8 -7.15 10.06 -25.98
C ASP A 8 -7.95 11.34 -25.64
N TYR A 9 -7.94 11.76 -24.37
CA TYR A 9 -8.47 13.04 -23.93
C TYR A 9 -7.38 13.86 -23.22
N TYR A 10 -7.12 15.07 -23.71
CA TYR A 10 -6.12 15.98 -23.13
C TYR A 10 -6.54 17.45 -23.27
N PRO A 11 -6.16 18.31 -22.30
CA PRO A 11 -6.44 19.73 -22.40
C PRO A 11 -5.51 20.40 -23.41
N GLU A 12 -6.10 21.12 -24.37
CA GLU A 12 -5.32 21.88 -25.36
C GLU A 12 -4.93 23.28 -24.86
N THR A 13 -5.79 23.90 -24.05
CA THR A 13 -5.58 25.26 -23.55
C THR A 13 -4.55 25.31 -22.41
N LEU A 14 -3.83 26.43 -22.32
CA LEU A 14 -2.83 26.64 -21.27
C LEU A 14 -3.44 26.53 -19.86
N PHE A 15 -4.63 27.12 -19.67
CA PHE A 15 -5.34 27.04 -18.40
C PHE A 15 -5.81 25.62 -18.09
N GLY A 16 -6.29 24.88 -19.09
CA GLY A 16 -6.66 23.47 -18.93
C GLY A 16 -5.48 22.60 -18.50
N LYS A 17 -4.28 22.86 -19.05
CA LYS A 17 -3.05 22.15 -18.67
C LYS A 17 -2.64 22.44 -17.22
N LEU A 18 -2.79 23.67 -16.75
CA LEU A 18 -2.53 24.04 -15.34
C LEU A 18 -3.52 23.38 -14.37
N ILE A 19 -4.80 23.35 -14.71
CA ILE A 19 -5.79 22.66 -13.87
C ILE A 19 -5.51 21.16 -13.86
N ALA A 20 -5.23 20.57 -15.02
CA ALA A 20 -4.93 19.15 -15.13
C ALA A 20 -3.68 18.76 -14.32
N SER A 21 -2.63 19.59 -14.32
CA SER A 21 -1.44 19.31 -13.50
C SER A 21 -1.75 19.38 -12.00
N CYS A 22 -2.45 20.42 -11.56
CA CYS A 22 -2.88 20.55 -10.16
C CYS A 22 -3.78 19.39 -9.72
N ALA A 23 -4.75 19.01 -10.55
CA ALA A 23 -5.66 17.88 -10.29
C ALA A 23 -4.93 16.53 -10.30
N SER A 24 -3.89 16.38 -11.11
CA SER A 24 -3.05 15.17 -11.14
C SER A 24 -2.31 15.00 -9.82
N ILE A 25 -1.67 16.06 -9.34
CA ILE A 25 -0.91 16.06 -8.08
C ILE A 25 -1.86 15.81 -6.91
N SER A 26 -2.96 16.55 -6.83
CA SER A 26 -3.93 16.38 -5.74
C SER A 26 -4.52 14.97 -5.73
N GLY A 27 -4.83 14.42 -6.90
CA GLY A 27 -5.36 13.07 -7.03
C GLY A 27 -4.39 11.98 -6.60
N VAL A 28 -3.07 12.18 -6.71
CA VAL A 28 -2.06 11.23 -6.18
C VAL A 28 -1.99 11.32 -4.66
N LEU A 29 -1.98 12.54 -4.11
CA LEU A 29 -1.94 12.77 -2.66
C LEU A 29 -3.15 12.15 -1.96
N VAL A 30 -4.35 12.30 -2.53
CA VAL A 30 -5.58 11.71 -1.99
C VAL A 30 -5.54 10.18 -1.98
N LEU A 31 -4.95 9.56 -3.02
CA LEU A 31 -4.85 8.10 -3.11
C LEU A 31 -3.74 7.52 -2.22
N ALA A 32 -2.70 8.30 -1.91
CA ALA A 32 -1.60 7.83 -1.08
C ALA A 32 -2.06 7.39 0.32
N PHE A 33 -2.94 8.18 0.95
CA PHE A 33 -3.43 7.90 2.31
C PHE A 33 -4.14 6.54 2.47
N PRO A 34 -5.20 6.22 1.69
CA PRO A 34 -5.89 4.93 1.82
C PRO A 34 -4.99 3.75 1.43
N ILE A 35 -4.10 3.91 0.44
CA ILE A 35 -3.18 2.85 0.03
C ILE A 35 -2.22 2.50 1.18
N THR A 36 -1.60 3.50 1.81
CA THR A 36 -0.70 3.28 2.95
C THR A 36 -1.44 2.59 4.10
N MET A 37 -2.66 3.03 4.43
CA MET A 37 -3.47 2.41 5.48
C MET A 37 -3.74 0.92 5.19
N ILE A 38 -4.07 0.57 3.94
CA ILE A 38 -4.29 -0.82 3.54
C ILE A 38 -3.01 -1.64 3.70
N VAL A 39 -1.87 -1.13 3.22
CA VAL A 39 -0.57 -1.82 3.31
C VAL A 39 -0.15 -2.05 4.76
N GLU A 40 -0.32 -1.06 5.63
CA GLU A 40 0.01 -1.20 7.06
C GLU A 40 -0.84 -2.27 7.74
N ASN A 41 -2.13 -2.35 7.41
CA ASN A 41 -3.01 -3.39 7.95
C ASN A 41 -2.57 -4.79 7.50
N PHE A 42 -2.27 -4.96 6.21
CA PHE A 42 -1.75 -6.23 5.68
C PHE A 42 -0.41 -6.60 6.33
N SER A 43 0.52 -5.65 6.44
CA SER A 43 1.83 -5.88 7.08
C SER A 43 1.66 -6.30 8.54
N ARG A 44 0.76 -5.66 9.29
CA ARG A 44 0.47 -6.01 10.67
C ARG A 44 -0.07 -7.43 10.78
N ASN A 45 -1.03 -7.80 9.93
CA ASN A 45 -1.63 -9.12 9.97
C ASN A 45 -0.60 -10.22 9.62
N TYR A 46 0.22 -9.97 8.61
CA TYR A 46 1.32 -10.86 8.22
C TYR A 46 2.36 -11.03 9.34
N ASP A 47 2.72 -9.95 10.04
CA ASP A 47 3.64 -10.01 11.16
C ASP A 47 3.10 -10.81 12.35
N ILE A 48 1.79 -10.73 12.62
CA ILE A 48 1.12 -11.52 13.65
C ILE A 48 1.22 -13.01 13.29
N GLU A 49 0.81 -13.40 12.08
CA GLU A 49 0.89 -14.79 11.62
C GLU A 49 2.32 -15.34 11.69
N ARG A 50 3.30 -14.53 11.26
CA ARG A 50 4.72 -14.91 11.31
C ARG A 50 5.22 -15.09 12.74
N LYS A 51 4.81 -14.23 13.68
CA LYS A 51 5.16 -14.35 15.11
C LYS A 51 4.53 -15.58 15.73
N ASP A 52 3.29 -15.88 15.40
CA ASP A 52 2.59 -17.05 15.92
C ASP A 52 3.22 -18.35 15.40
N PHE A 53 3.59 -18.42 14.12
CA PHE A 53 4.34 -19.55 13.57
C PHE A 53 5.67 -19.77 14.30
N LYS A 54 6.42 -18.69 14.58
CA LYS A 54 7.68 -18.76 15.35
C LYS A 54 7.46 -19.25 16.77
N ARG A 55 6.41 -18.77 17.46
CA ARG A 55 6.04 -19.20 18.81
C ARG A 55 5.69 -20.69 18.86
N ILE A 56 4.90 -21.17 17.89
CA ILE A 56 4.54 -22.59 17.77
C ILE A 56 5.81 -23.43 17.53
N GLN A 57 6.71 -22.98 16.66
CA GLN A 57 7.96 -23.70 16.40
C GLN A 57 8.88 -23.71 17.63
N GLN A 58 9.00 -22.60 18.36
CA GLN A 58 9.78 -22.55 19.60
C GLN A 58 9.21 -23.48 20.68
N LYS A 59 7.89 -23.47 20.89
CA LYS A 59 7.22 -24.40 21.82
C LYS A 59 7.49 -25.86 21.44
N ARG A 60 7.39 -26.19 20.14
CA ARG A 60 7.71 -27.54 19.63
C ARG A 60 9.18 -27.93 19.83
N ARG A 61 10.11 -26.98 19.71
CA ARG A 61 11.54 -27.23 19.97
C ARG A 61 11.79 -27.50 21.45
N MET A 62 11.24 -26.68 22.35
CA MET A 62 11.39 -26.88 23.79
C MET A 62 10.79 -28.22 24.25
N ALA A 63 9.63 -28.61 23.73
CA ALA A 63 9.01 -29.89 24.04
C ALA A 63 9.84 -31.11 23.61
N LYS A 64 10.70 -30.97 22.58
CA LYS A 64 11.62 -32.04 22.15
C LYS A 64 12.91 -32.11 22.96
N THR A 65 13.30 -31.04 23.64
CA THR A 65 14.53 -31.01 24.47
C THR A 65 14.28 -31.55 25.88
N TYR A 66 13.02 -31.65 26.31
CA TYR A 66 12.61 -32.11 27.63
C TYR A 66 12.24 -33.61 27.69
N ASN A 67 12.48 -34.34 26.60
CA ASN A 67 12.18 -35.75 26.41
C ASN A 67 13.42 -36.45 25.86
#